data_AF-A0A6G3X6W6-F1
#
_entry.id   AF-A0A6G3X6W6-F1
#
_cell.length_a   1.000
_cell.length_b   1.000
_cell.length_c   1.000
_cell.angle_alpha   90.00
_cell.angle_beta   90.00
_cell.angle_gamma   90.00
#
_symmetry.space_group_name_H-M   'P 1'
#
loop_
_entity.id
_entity.type
_entity.pdbx_description
1 polymer ?
#
loop_
_entity_poly.entity_id
_entity_poly.type
_entity_poly.pdbx_seq_one_letter_code
_entity_poly.pdbx_strand_id
1 'polypeptide(L)'
;AEDGGGRVRQFVAESPEGVWVGSVTVLVESPEDEARFGEAAVVDQAHLVGVFVRPEVRGTGVTDALFREAVAWAWSLSSPRLERVRLYV
;
A
#
# COMPACT_ATOMS: atom_id res chain seq x y z
N ALA A 1 -14.41 -14.47 -2.75
CA ALA A 1 -12.96 -14.20 -2.69
C ALA A 1 -12.81 -12.83 -2.04
N GLU A 2 -11.63 -12.23 -1.90
CA GLU A 2 -11.64 -10.75 -1.81
C GLU A 2 -12.21 -10.28 -3.15
N ASP A 3 -13.48 -9.83 -3.18
CA ASP A 3 -14.27 -9.62 -4.41
C ASP A 3 -13.85 -8.37 -5.21
N GLY A 4 -12.59 -7.96 -5.10
CA GLY A 4 -11.96 -6.94 -5.94
C GLY A 4 -11.00 -7.57 -6.94
N GLY A 5 -10.70 -6.89 -8.05
CA GLY A 5 -9.78 -7.38 -9.09
C GLY A 5 -8.31 -7.53 -8.67
N GLY A 6 -8.00 -7.63 -7.37
CA GLY A 6 -6.65 -7.79 -6.83
C GLY A 6 -5.74 -6.57 -6.96
N ARG A 7 -6.24 -5.45 -7.50
CA ARG A 7 -5.46 -4.23 -7.78
C ARG A 7 -5.40 -3.23 -6.63
N VAL A 8 -6.13 -3.47 -5.54
CA VAL A 8 -6.13 -2.61 -4.36
C VAL A 8 -6.08 -3.48 -3.12
N ARG A 9 -5.18 -3.17 -2.18
CA ARG A 9 -5.15 -3.81 -0.87
C ARG A 9 -4.81 -2.79 0.21
N GLN A 10 -5.55 -2.85 1.30
CA GLN A 10 -5.25 -2.06 2.49
C GLN A 10 -4.70 -2.98 3.59
N PHE A 11 -3.66 -2.51 4.26
CA PHE A 11 -3.14 -3.11 5.48
C PHE A 11 -3.47 -2.20 6.66
N VAL A 12 -3.87 -2.81 7.77
CA VAL A 12 -4.13 -2.11 9.03
C VAL A 12 -3.20 -2.65 10.10
N ALA A 13 -2.71 -1.75 10.96
CA ALA A 13 -2.03 -2.09 12.19
C ALA A 13 -3.03 -1.96 13.33
N GLU A 14 -3.18 -3.02 14.11
CA GLU A 14 -4.04 -3.07 15.29
C GLU A 14 -3.17 -3.14 16.54
N SER A 15 -3.62 -2.48 17.61
CA SER A 15 -3.06 -2.67 18.94
C SER A 15 -3.41 -4.05 19.49
N PRO A 16 -2.74 -4.53 20.55
CA PRO A 16 -3.11 -5.78 21.23
C PRO A 16 -4.57 -5.81 21.71
N GLU A 17 -5.18 -4.65 21.93
CA GLU A 17 -6.58 -4.48 22.32
C GLU A 17 -7.55 -4.47 21.11
N GLY A 18 -7.04 -4.69 19.89
CA GLY A 18 -7.83 -4.69 18.65
C GLY A 18 -8.17 -3.30 18.13
N VAL A 19 -7.49 -2.25 18.60
CA VAL A 19 -7.74 -0.89 18.14
C VAL A 19 -6.91 -0.62 16.90
N TRP A 20 -7.55 -0.16 15.82
CA TRP A 20 -6.84 0.30 14.63
C TRP A 20 -5.99 1.56 14.93
N VAL A 21 -4.68 1.43 14.73
CA VAL A 21 -3.68 2.48 15.03
C VAL A 21 -2.93 3.00 13.80
N GLY A 22 -3.05 2.35 12.64
CA GLY A 22 -2.47 2.87 11.41
C GLY A 22 -2.81 2.04 10.17
N SER A 23 -2.62 2.63 8.99
CA SER A 23 -2.88 1.96 7.72
C SER A 23 -1.93 2.39 6.61
N VAL A 24 -1.88 1.56 5.58
CA VAL A 24 -1.39 1.90 4.25
C VAL A 24 -2.26 1.20 3.22
N THR A 25 -2.57 1.90 2.12
CA THR A 25 -3.26 1.33 0.97
C THR A 25 -2.29 1.23 -0.19
N VAL A 26 -2.31 0.10 -0.87
CA VAL A 26 -1.53 -0.15 -2.08
C VAL A 26 -2.47 -0.17 -3.27
N LEU A 27 -2.14 0.61 -4.30
CA LEU A 27 -2.78 0.58 -5.60
C LEU A 27 -1.83 -0.05 -6.61
N VAL A 28 -2.32 -1.00 -7.42
CA VAL A 28 -1.64 -1.48 -8.62
C VAL A 28 -2.05 -0.60 -9.78
N GLU A 29 -1.06 0.04 -10.39
CA GLU A 29 -1.22 0.97 -11.52
C GLU A 29 -0.49 0.40 -12.73
N SER A 30 -1.12 0.52 -13.89
CA SER A 30 -0.56 0.15 -15.19
C SER A 30 -0.54 1.37 -16.14
N PRO A 31 0.28 1.38 -17.20
CA PRO A 31 0.35 2.51 -18.13
C PRO A 31 -0.97 2.86 -18.83
N GLU A 32 -1.87 1.88 -18.96
CA GLU A 32 -3.21 2.06 -19.51
C GLU A 32 -4.24 2.64 -18.52
N ASP A 33 -3.92 2.71 -17.22
CA ASP A 33 -4.82 3.26 -16.22
C ASP A 33 -4.81 4.80 -16.27
N GLU A 34 -5.98 5.41 -16.02
CA GLU A 34 -6.03 6.83 -15.68
C GLU A 34 -5.30 7.08 -14.34
N ALA A 35 -4.55 8.18 -14.29
CA ALA A 35 -3.83 8.57 -13.07
C ALA A 35 -4.82 8.85 -11.94
N ARG A 36 -4.78 8.03 -10.88
CA ARG A 36 -5.63 8.23 -9.70
C ARG A 36 -5.07 9.28 -8.74
N PHE A 37 -3.74 9.37 -8.64
CA PHE A 37 -3.04 10.34 -7.79
C PHE A 37 -1.62 10.59 -8.32
N GLY A 38 -1.21 11.86 -8.37
CA GLY A 38 0.09 12.26 -8.92
C GLY A 38 0.19 12.03 -10.43
N GLU A 39 1.37 11.63 -10.89
CA GLU A 39 1.63 11.40 -12.32
C GLU A 39 1.16 10.01 -12.79
N ALA A 40 0.74 9.94 -14.06
CA ALA A 40 0.38 8.68 -14.71
C ALA A 40 1.50 7.65 -14.61
N ALA A 41 1.13 6.38 -14.45
CA ALA A 41 2.07 5.29 -14.46
C ALA A 41 2.66 5.13 -15.87
N VAL A 42 3.97 4.89 -15.96
CA VAL A 42 4.66 4.58 -17.23
C VAL A 42 5.11 3.12 -17.30
N VAL A 43 4.99 2.41 -16.18
CA VAL A 43 5.29 0.97 -16.00
C VAL A 43 4.26 0.40 -15.02
N ASP A 44 4.08 -0.92 -15.02
CA ASP A 44 3.34 -1.61 -13.97
C ASP A 44 4.04 -1.39 -12.62
N GLN A 45 3.32 -0.84 -11.64
CA GLN A 45 3.89 -0.45 -10.36
C GLN A 45 2.86 -0.53 -9.23
N ALA A 46 3.36 -0.58 -8.01
CA ALA A 46 2.56 -0.32 -6.82
C ALA A 46 2.72 1.13 -6.34
N HIS A 47 1.65 1.72 -5.86
CA HIS A 47 1.62 3.06 -5.27
C HIS A 47 1.08 2.97 -3.85
N LEU A 48 1.91 3.34 -2.86
CA LEU A 48 1.50 3.45 -1.47
C LEU A 48 0.82 4.81 -1.25
N VAL A 49 -0.44 4.77 -0.83
CA VAL A 49 -1.28 5.95 -0.56
C VAL A 49 -2.00 5.79 0.78
N GLY A 50 -2.55 6.88 1.31
CA GLY A 50 -3.37 6.83 2.53
C GLY A 50 -2.60 6.31 3.75
N VAL A 51 -1.32 6.66 3.87
CA VAL A 51 -0.49 6.29 5.02
C VAL A 51 -0.93 7.10 6.23
N PHE A 52 -1.36 6.42 7.27
CA PHE A 52 -1.78 7.04 8.52
C PHE A 52 -1.26 6.24 9.70
N VAL A 53 -0.74 6.94 10.73
CA VAL A 53 -0.39 6.34 12.02
C VAL A 53 -0.82 7.32 13.13
N ARG A 54 -1.52 6.78 14.13
CA ARG A 54 -1.93 7.51 15.34
C ARG A 54 -0.72 8.13 16.04
N PRO A 55 -0.78 9.42 16.45
CA PRO A 55 0.36 10.11 17.06
C PRO A 55 1.02 9.35 18.21
N GLU A 56 0.21 8.66 19.03
CA GLU A 56 0.62 7.97 20.25
C GLU A 56 1.56 6.78 19.98
N VAL A 57 1.59 6.26 18.75
CA VAL A 57 2.43 5.13 18.35
C VAL A 57 3.40 5.48 17.21
N ARG A 58 3.63 6.76 16.94
CA ARG A 58 4.67 7.16 15.98
C ARG A 58 6.06 6.93 16.56
N GLY A 59 7.00 6.54 15.72
CA GLY A 59 8.38 6.25 16.14
C GLY A 59 8.56 4.90 16.86
N THR A 60 7.52 4.06 16.93
CA THR A 60 7.58 2.74 17.57
C THR A 60 7.79 1.57 16.60
N GLY A 61 7.93 1.86 15.30
CA GLY A 61 8.09 0.86 14.23
C GLY A 61 6.78 0.45 13.52
N VAL A 62 5.63 1.04 13.87
CA VAL A 62 4.34 0.75 13.20
C VAL A 62 4.40 1.06 11.71
N THR A 63 4.97 2.21 11.31
CA THR A 63 5.12 2.57 9.90
C THR A 63 5.99 1.55 9.16
N ASP A 64 7.12 1.13 9.74
CA ASP A 64 8.02 0.15 9.14
C ASP A 64 7.34 -1.20 8.92
N ALA A 65 6.56 -1.65 9.90
CA ALA A 65 5.79 -2.89 9.78
C ALA A 65 4.74 -2.79 8.67
N LEU A 66 3.97 -1.70 8.63
CA LEU A 66 2.98 -1.47 7.57
C LEU A 66 3.61 -1.47 6.18
N PHE A 67 4.71 -0.75 6.00
CA PHE A 67 5.41 -0.68 4.72
C PHE A 67 6.00 -2.03 4.33
N ARG A 68 6.58 -2.78 5.29
CA ARG A 68 7.11 -4.12 5.01
C ARG A 68 6.03 -5.04 4.47
N GLU A 69 4.88 -5.13 5.12
CA GLU A 69 3.80 -6.02 4.68
C GLU A 69 3.21 -5.57 3.33
N ALA A 70 3.02 -4.26 3.15
CA ALA A 70 2.51 -3.69 1.89
C ALA A 70 3.44 -3.93 0.71
N VAL A 71 4.74 -3.70 0.90
CA VAL A 71 5.78 -3.91 -0.14
C VAL A 71 5.96 -5.40 -0.41
N ALA A 72 5.96 -6.25 0.62
CA ALA A 72 6.03 -7.71 0.45
C ALA A 72 4.85 -8.22 -0.38
N TRP A 73 3.63 -7.72 -0.10
CA TRP A 73 2.47 -8.04 -0.91
C TRP A 73 2.62 -7.60 -2.36
N ALA A 74 3.03 -6.35 -2.61
CA ALA A 74 3.22 -5.85 -3.97
C ALA A 74 4.17 -6.75 -4.78
N TRP A 75 5.30 -7.16 -4.19
CA TRP A 75 6.26 -8.05 -4.85
C TRP A 75 5.80 -9.51 -4.96
N SER A 76 4.80 -9.92 -4.18
CA SER A 76 4.20 -11.26 -4.30
C SER A 76 3.30 -11.40 -5.53
N LEU A 77 2.87 -10.29 -6.14
CA LEU A 77 2.00 -10.32 -7.31
C LEU A 77 2.76 -10.85 -8.52
N SER A 78 2.20 -11.88 -9.16
CA SER A 78 2.75 -12.45 -10.39
C SER A 78 2.17 -11.80 -11.66
N SER A 79 1.04 -11.11 -11.54
CA SER A 79 0.35 -10.42 -12.64
C SER A 79 -0.44 -9.21 -12.13
N PRO A 80 -0.21 -7.99 -12.65
CA PRO A 80 0.94 -7.65 -13.51
C PRO A 80 2.27 -7.82 -12.76
N ARG A 81 3.36 -8.00 -13.50
CA ARG A 81 4.70 -8.00 -12.91
C ARG A 81 5.10 -6.56 -12.62
N LEU A 82 5.19 -6.20 -11.36
CA LEU A 82 5.56 -4.84 -10.97
C LEU A 82 7.05 -4.58 -11.21
N GLU A 83 7.37 -3.37 -11.65
CA GLU A 83 8.75 -2.89 -11.83
C GLU A 83 9.24 -2.08 -10.62
N ARG A 84 8.32 -1.43 -9.89
CA ARG A 84 8.65 -0.61 -8.72
C ARG A 84 7.49 -0.46 -7.74
N VAL A 85 7.83 0.04 -6.55
CA VAL A 85 6.88 0.59 -5.58
C VAL A 85 7.21 2.08 -5.40
N ARG A 86 6.20 2.95 -5.45
CA ARG A 86 6.35 4.40 -5.27
C ARG A 86 5.47 4.94 -4.14
N LEU A 87 5.84 6.11 -3.64
CA LEU A 87 5.00 6.97 -2.81
C LEU A 87 5.35 8.44 -3.09
N TYR A 88 4.44 9.35 -2.72
CA TYR A 88 4.70 10.79 -2.62
C TYR A 88 4.70 11.21 -1.14
N VAL A 89 5.59 12.13 -0.76
CA VAL A 89 5.73 12.71 0.59
C VAL A 89 5.53 14.21 0.52
#